data_AF-A0A4Z1PU56-F1
#
_entry.id   AF-A0A4Z1PU56-F1
#
_cell.length_a   1.000
_cell.length_b   1.000
_cell.length_c   1.000
_cell.angle_alpha   90.00
_cell.angle_beta   90.00
_cell.angle_gamma   90.00
#
_symmetry.space_group_name_H-M   'P 1'
#
loop_
_entity.id
_entity.type
_entity.pdbx_description
1 polymer ?
#
loop_
_entity_poly.entity_id
_entity_poly.type
_entity_poly.pdbx_seq_one_letter_code
_entity_poly.pdbx_strand_id
1 'polypeptide(L)'
;MSQQRGPFQSSLSPRKILFYTVFHGFHVAVFCIGWYEQASNEKLAGLNGLKFSVWMSRGAGLCLSVDTMLILLPMCRTILRYIRPRVTWLHLDESIWFHRQVAYSMLFYTIVHTASHYVNFFNVERSQVRKEAAIQIHYSQAGGITGHVMLLCMLLMYTTAHARIRKQSFETFWYTHHLFVPFLLGMYVHATGCFVRDTATPYSPFAGKPFWEHCIGYEGWRWELVAGGLYLIERVYREIRARRETQIVKVIRHPYETMEIQFRKESMQYRAGQWCFINCPAVSGQQWHPFTITSCPYDPYVSVHVRQVGDFTRELGNALGAGPAQAKFYDGLDPMGMYEVALDVGERMPPLRIDGPYGAPAEDVFNNEVAILVGTGIGVTPFASILKTIWHLRSSSTIPGRLRRVEFFWICRDTSSFAWFQALLISLETQSLEQSEGMGDDFLRIHTYLTKKLDTDEAANIILNSVGTDKDPLTELRSRTNFGRPDFKKLLGGMRDGIMDERYMPNLHKKGQPTEVGVYFCGPSAAARDIKKACTVSTSKEVKFKFWKEHF
;
A
#
# COMPACT_ATOMS: atom_id res chain seq x y z
N MET A 1 -30.67 -13.82 15.95
CA MET A 1 -29.57 -14.72 15.54
C MET A 1 -29.13 -14.35 14.12
N SER A 2 -28.09 -13.54 13.97
CA SER A 2 -27.54 -13.19 12.66
C SER A 2 -26.47 -14.20 12.27
N GLN A 3 -26.67 -14.91 11.16
CA GLN A 3 -25.65 -15.76 10.57
C GLN A 3 -24.38 -14.94 10.31
N GLN A 4 -23.36 -15.16 11.12
CA GLN A 4 -21.99 -14.77 10.79
C GLN A 4 -21.59 -15.55 9.54
N ARG A 5 -21.72 -14.90 8.39
CA ARG A 5 -21.17 -15.43 7.13
C ARG A 5 -19.65 -15.50 7.28
N GLY A 6 -19.11 -16.72 7.23
CA GLY A 6 -17.70 -17.01 7.42
C GLY A 6 -16.78 -16.34 6.38
N PRO A 7 -15.46 -16.27 6.64
CA PRO A 7 -14.48 -15.56 5.79
C PRO A 7 -14.49 -16.00 4.32
N PHE A 8 -14.91 -17.23 4.04
CA PHE A 8 -15.01 -17.83 2.69
C PHE A 8 -16.06 -17.19 1.77
N GLN A 9 -17.09 -16.52 2.28
CA GLN A 9 -18.10 -15.89 1.41
C GLN A 9 -17.67 -14.50 0.89
N SER A 10 -16.59 -13.92 1.44
CA SER A 10 -16.03 -12.63 0.98
C SER A 10 -15.01 -12.76 -0.18
N SER A 11 -14.62 -13.99 -0.51
CA SER A 11 -13.70 -14.34 -1.59
C SER A 11 -14.39 -14.68 -2.91
N LEU A 12 -15.72 -14.85 -2.92
CA LEU A 12 -16.50 -15.33 -4.07
C LEU A 12 -17.09 -14.20 -4.95
N SER A 13 -16.43 -13.03 -5.05
CA SER A 13 -16.87 -12.06 -6.07
C SER A 13 -16.56 -12.63 -7.46
N PRO A 14 -17.43 -12.46 -8.47
CA PRO A 14 -17.20 -13.01 -9.81
C PRO A 14 -15.83 -12.64 -10.40
N ARG A 15 -15.36 -11.42 -10.10
CA ARG A 15 -14.04 -10.94 -10.51
C ARG A 15 -12.87 -11.65 -9.82
N LYS A 16 -12.98 -11.93 -8.52
CA LYS A 16 -11.95 -12.70 -7.79
C LYS A 16 -11.91 -14.14 -8.27
N ILE A 17 -13.07 -14.74 -8.52
CA ILE A 17 -13.15 -16.08 -9.07
C ILE A 17 -12.49 -16.12 -10.45
N LEU A 18 -12.78 -15.14 -11.32
CA LEU A 18 -12.11 -15.02 -12.61
C LEU A 18 -10.60 -14.89 -12.46
N PHE A 19 -10.12 -13.98 -11.58
CA PHE A 19 -8.70 -13.84 -11.30
C PHE A 19 -8.07 -15.15 -10.84
N TYR A 20 -8.61 -15.82 -9.83
CA TYR A 20 -8.04 -17.06 -9.30
C TYR A 20 -8.05 -18.18 -10.33
N THR A 21 -9.11 -18.27 -11.14
CA THR A 21 -9.21 -19.25 -12.23
C THR A 21 -8.13 -19.02 -13.28
N VAL A 22 -7.97 -17.77 -13.73
CA VAL A 22 -6.94 -17.42 -14.73
C VAL A 22 -5.53 -17.56 -14.15
N PHE A 23 -5.29 -17.04 -12.96
CA PHE A 23 -3.98 -17.04 -12.32
C PHE A 23 -3.51 -18.45 -11.99
N HIS A 24 -4.30 -19.25 -11.25
CA HIS A 24 -3.92 -20.62 -10.94
C HIS A 24 -4.00 -21.54 -12.16
N GLY A 25 -4.97 -21.32 -13.06
CA GLY A 25 -5.05 -22.05 -14.33
C GLY A 25 -3.79 -21.85 -15.19
N PHE A 26 -3.28 -20.62 -15.24
CA PHE A 26 -2.00 -20.31 -15.90
C PHE A 26 -0.82 -21.06 -15.25
N HIS A 27 -0.71 -21.06 -13.92
CA HIS A 27 0.38 -21.79 -13.24
C HIS A 27 0.29 -23.31 -13.43
N VAL A 28 -0.92 -23.88 -13.39
CA VAL A 28 -1.14 -25.30 -13.68
C VAL A 28 -0.76 -25.61 -15.12
N ALA A 29 -1.13 -24.77 -16.09
CA ALA A 29 -0.74 -24.94 -17.48
C ALA A 29 0.79 -24.90 -17.65
N VAL A 30 1.47 -23.93 -17.04
CA VAL A 30 2.94 -23.83 -17.03
C VAL A 30 3.57 -25.07 -16.39
N PHE A 31 3.02 -25.55 -15.28
CA PHE A 31 3.47 -26.78 -14.62
C PHE A 31 3.34 -27.99 -15.54
N CYS A 32 2.18 -28.16 -16.19
CA CYS A 32 1.92 -29.23 -17.14
C CYS A 32 2.84 -29.16 -18.37
N ILE A 33 3.16 -27.95 -18.85
CA ILE A 33 4.14 -27.75 -19.93
C ILE A 33 5.52 -28.21 -19.46
N GLY A 34 6.01 -27.74 -18.31
CA GLY A 34 7.32 -28.15 -17.80
C GLY A 34 7.41 -29.66 -17.52
N TRP A 35 6.31 -30.27 -17.07
CA TRP A 35 6.17 -31.71 -16.96
C TRP A 35 6.29 -32.41 -18.31
N TYR A 36 5.49 -31.97 -19.28
CA TYR A 36 5.43 -32.56 -20.61
C TYR A 36 6.76 -32.44 -21.34
N GLU A 37 7.39 -31.26 -21.30
CA GLU A 37 8.72 -30.99 -21.86
C GLU A 37 9.77 -31.94 -21.27
N GLN A 38 9.71 -32.21 -19.97
CA GLN A 38 10.62 -33.17 -19.34
C GLN A 38 10.31 -34.60 -19.79
N ALA A 39 9.05 -35.02 -19.73
CA ALA A 39 8.64 -36.40 -19.97
C ALA A 39 8.76 -36.83 -21.44
N SER A 40 8.54 -35.90 -22.38
CA SER A 40 8.58 -36.16 -23.83
C SER A 40 9.98 -36.04 -24.43
N ASN A 41 10.94 -35.42 -23.73
CA ASN A 41 12.27 -35.19 -24.29
C ASN A 41 13.15 -36.45 -24.22
N GLU A 42 13.42 -37.04 -25.38
CA GLU A 42 14.22 -38.26 -25.54
C GLU A 42 15.67 -38.09 -25.06
N LYS A 43 16.26 -36.89 -25.19
CA LYS A 43 17.62 -36.63 -24.68
C LYS A 43 17.73 -36.78 -23.16
N LEU A 44 16.61 -36.64 -22.45
CA LEU A 44 16.54 -36.77 -21.00
C LEU A 44 16.06 -38.15 -20.54
N ALA A 45 16.07 -39.17 -21.41
CA ALA A 45 15.61 -40.53 -21.10
C ALA A 45 16.22 -41.10 -19.82
N GLY A 46 17.52 -40.88 -19.56
CA GLY A 46 18.19 -41.33 -18.33
C GLY A 46 17.60 -40.70 -17.05
N LEU A 47 17.26 -39.42 -17.10
CA LEU A 47 16.59 -38.73 -16.00
C LEU A 47 15.09 -39.10 -15.91
N ASN A 48 14.45 -39.36 -17.04
CA ASN A 48 13.05 -39.79 -17.11
C ASN A 48 12.81 -41.18 -16.49
N GLY A 49 13.87 -41.99 -16.31
CA GLY A 49 13.82 -43.22 -15.52
C GLY A 49 13.39 -43.00 -14.05
N LEU A 50 13.57 -41.78 -13.52
CA LEU A 50 13.15 -41.37 -12.17
C LEU A 50 11.65 -41.02 -12.09
N LYS A 51 10.96 -40.92 -13.24
CA LYS A 51 9.52 -40.69 -13.38
C LYS A 51 9.02 -39.44 -12.65
N PHE A 52 8.02 -39.61 -11.78
CA PHE A 52 7.25 -38.56 -11.12
C PHE A 52 8.10 -37.51 -10.41
N SER A 53 9.19 -37.90 -9.74
CA SER A 53 10.00 -36.94 -8.99
C SER A 53 10.74 -35.95 -9.89
N VAL A 54 11.18 -36.37 -11.08
CA VAL A 54 11.81 -35.44 -12.05
C VAL A 54 10.76 -34.62 -12.79
N TRP A 55 9.63 -35.24 -13.15
CA TRP A 55 8.56 -34.51 -13.83
C TRP A 55 7.95 -33.40 -12.95
N MET A 56 7.69 -33.71 -11.68
CA MET A 56 7.21 -32.74 -10.68
C MET A 56 8.24 -31.61 -10.45
N SER A 57 9.52 -31.94 -10.28
CA SER A 57 10.55 -30.93 -10.01
C SER A 57 10.72 -29.97 -11.17
N ARG A 58 10.57 -30.46 -12.41
CA ARG A 58 10.71 -29.66 -13.64
C ARG A 58 9.47 -28.80 -13.89
N GLY A 59 8.26 -29.36 -13.78
CA GLY A 59 7.04 -28.56 -13.82
C GLY A 59 7.07 -27.41 -12.81
N ALA A 60 7.42 -27.70 -11.55
CA ALA A 60 7.52 -26.69 -10.51
C ALA A 60 8.66 -25.68 -10.75
N GLY A 61 9.80 -26.14 -11.27
CA GLY A 61 10.92 -25.26 -11.62
C GLY A 61 10.56 -24.22 -12.69
N LEU A 62 9.75 -24.59 -13.68
CA LEU A 62 9.28 -23.65 -14.68
C LEU A 62 8.30 -22.61 -14.09
N CYS A 63 7.38 -23.04 -13.21
CA CYS A 63 6.52 -22.11 -12.47
C CYS A 63 7.33 -21.11 -11.63
N LEU A 64 8.35 -21.58 -10.91
CA LEU A 64 9.23 -20.72 -10.10
C LEU A 64 9.98 -19.68 -10.92
N SER A 65 10.40 -20.05 -12.14
CA SER A 65 11.05 -19.11 -13.05
C SER A 65 10.09 -18.00 -13.51
N VAL A 66 8.85 -18.36 -13.82
CA VAL A 66 7.79 -17.39 -14.15
C VAL A 66 7.46 -16.51 -12.94
N ASP A 67 7.29 -17.09 -11.76
CA ASP A 67 7.00 -16.35 -10.53
C ASP A 67 8.14 -15.38 -10.18
N THR A 68 9.39 -15.76 -10.40
CA THR A 68 10.58 -14.89 -10.20
C THR A 68 10.54 -13.66 -11.10
N MET A 69 10.08 -13.80 -12.34
CA MET A 69 9.85 -12.64 -13.21
C MET A 69 8.67 -11.78 -12.71
N LEU A 70 7.54 -12.41 -12.37
CA LEU A 70 6.30 -11.71 -12.01
C LEU A 70 6.37 -10.98 -10.66
N ILE A 71 7.21 -11.41 -9.72
CA ILE A 71 7.24 -10.87 -8.36
C ILE A 71 7.81 -9.44 -8.28
N LEU A 72 8.69 -9.06 -9.22
CA LEU A 72 9.36 -7.76 -9.27
C LEU A 72 8.54 -6.66 -9.98
N LEU A 73 7.81 -7.03 -11.04
CA LEU A 73 6.98 -6.11 -11.82
C LEU A 73 6.01 -5.24 -10.97
N PRO A 74 5.26 -5.79 -9.99
CA PRO A 74 4.37 -4.98 -9.16
C PRO A 74 5.11 -3.98 -8.24
N MET A 75 6.42 -4.12 -8.07
CA MET A 75 7.24 -3.22 -7.24
C MET A 75 7.83 -2.04 -8.04
N CYS A 76 7.70 -2.03 -9.37
CA CYS A 76 8.08 -0.91 -10.23
C CYS A 76 7.06 0.23 -10.19
N ARG A 77 6.92 0.87 -9.02
CA ARG A 77 5.84 1.83 -8.70
C ARG A 77 5.82 3.04 -9.61
N THR A 78 6.98 3.52 -10.06
CA THR A 78 7.07 4.65 -10.98
C THR A 78 6.46 4.30 -12.34
N ILE A 79 6.76 3.10 -12.85
CA ILE A 79 6.19 2.60 -14.11
C ILE A 79 4.67 2.42 -13.95
N LEU A 80 4.23 1.80 -12.86
CA LEU A 80 2.80 1.62 -12.54
C LEU A 80 2.04 2.95 -12.50
N ARG A 81 2.65 4.02 -11.96
CA ARG A 81 2.06 5.36 -11.94
C ARG A 81 1.77 5.88 -13.36
N TYR A 82 2.65 5.63 -14.32
CA TYR A 82 2.43 6.07 -15.71
C TYR A 82 1.45 5.17 -16.48
N ILE A 83 1.39 3.88 -16.15
CA ILE A 83 0.50 2.93 -16.81
C ILE A 83 -0.94 3.02 -16.26
N ARG A 84 -1.12 3.26 -14.95
CA ARG A 84 -2.43 3.30 -14.27
C ARG A 84 -3.49 4.13 -15.01
N PRO A 85 -3.25 5.39 -15.43
CA PRO A 85 -4.27 6.18 -16.12
C PRO A 85 -4.65 5.64 -17.51
N ARG A 86 -3.75 4.86 -18.14
CA ARG A 86 -3.95 4.32 -19.50
C ARG A 86 -4.68 2.97 -19.48
N VAL A 87 -4.60 2.23 -18.38
CA VAL A 87 -5.11 0.86 -18.26
C VAL A 87 -6.07 0.77 -17.08
N THR A 88 -7.21 1.45 -17.17
CA THR A 88 -8.21 1.52 -16.10
C THR A 88 -8.96 0.21 -15.86
N TRP A 89 -8.93 -0.73 -16.82
CA TRP A 89 -9.55 -2.05 -16.67
C TRP A 89 -8.72 -3.00 -15.78
N LEU A 90 -7.40 -2.76 -15.67
CA LEU A 90 -6.49 -3.51 -14.83
C LEU A 90 -6.31 -2.76 -13.51
N HIS A 91 -6.66 -3.38 -12.38
CA HIS A 91 -6.61 -2.74 -11.06
C HIS A 91 -5.17 -2.69 -10.53
N LEU A 92 -4.33 -1.85 -11.16
CA LEU A 92 -2.91 -1.68 -10.82
C LEU A 92 -2.70 -1.11 -9.40
N ASP A 93 -3.75 -0.58 -8.78
CA ASP A 93 -3.78 -0.13 -7.39
C ASP A 93 -3.60 -1.28 -6.38
N GLU A 94 -3.93 -2.51 -6.78
CA GLU A 94 -3.75 -3.72 -5.96
C GLU A 94 -2.41 -4.42 -6.25
N SER A 95 -1.40 -3.72 -6.79
CA SER A 95 -0.09 -4.30 -7.13
C SER A 95 0.58 -5.03 -5.97
N ILE A 96 0.50 -4.50 -4.74
CA ILE A 96 1.02 -5.16 -3.53
C ILE A 96 0.22 -6.42 -3.19
N TRP A 97 -1.10 -6.44 -3.46
CA TRP A 97 -1.90 -7.65 -3.30
C TRP A 97 -1.51 -8.71 -4.32
N PHE A 98 -1.28 -8.32 -5.58
CA PHE A 98 -0.78 -9.21 -6.63
C PHE A 98 0.60 -9.79 -6.29
N HIS A 99 1.54 -8.95 -5.84
CA HIS A 99 2.86 -9.40 -5.36
C HIS A 99 2.74 -10.49 -4.28
N ARG A 100 1.79 -10.35 -3.34
CA ARG A 100 1.54 -11.41 -2.35
C ARG A 100 0.96 -12.68 -2.96
N GLN A 101 0.10 -12.59 -3.99
CA GLN A 101 -0.42 -13.79 -4.68
C GLN A 101 0.72 -14.55 -5.38
N VAL A 102 1.61 -13.83 -6.07
CA VAL A 102 2.82 -14.40 -6.68
C VAL A 102 3.73 -15.02 -5.63
N ALA A 103 3.95 -14.36 -4.49
CA ALA A 103 4.71 -14.94 -3.38
C ALA A 103 4.06 -16.24 -2.85
N TYR A 104 2.74 -16.31 -2.70
CA TYR A 104 2.08 -17.55 -2.28
C TYR A 104 2.22 -18.68 -3.31
N SER A 105 2.13 -18.37 -4.60
CA SER A 105 2.41 -19.32 -5.69
C SER A 105 3.85 -19.82 -5.63
N MET A 106 4.80 -18.90 -5.55
CA MET A 106 6.23 -19.20 -5.46
C MET A 106 6.52 -20.13 -4.27
N LEU A 107 5.99 -19.83 -3.08
CA LEU A 107 6.18 -20.69 -1.90
C LEU A 107 5.65 -22.11 -2.14
N PHE A 108 4.45 -22.25 -2.72
CA PHE A 108 3.86 -23.55 -3.02
C PHE A 108 4.75 -24.34 -3.99
N TYR A 109 5.15 -23.74 -5.12
CA TYR A 109 6.00 -24.41 -6.09
C TYR A 109 7.43 -24.64 -5.58
N THR A 110 7.94 -23.83 -4.65
CA THR A 110 9.22 -24.10 -3.97
C THR A 110 9.13 -25.38 -3.16
N ILE A 111 8.05 -25.58 -2.38
CA ILE A 111 7.86 -26.81 -1.61
C ILE A 111 7.81 -28.02 -2.54
N VAL A 112 7.03 -27.93 -3.62
CA VAL A 112 6.91 -29.01 -4.62
C VAL A 112 8.26 -29.30 -5.28
N HIS A 113 8.96 -28.27 -5.73
CA HIS A 113 10.25 -28.36 -6.41
C HIS A 113 11.32 -28.98 -5.50
N THR A 114 11.48 -28.45 -4.28
CA THR A 114 12.47 -28.92 -3.31
C THR A 114 12.18 -30.34 -2.86
N ALA A 115 10.94 -30.68 -2.49
CA ALA A 115 10.59 -32.04 -2.07
C ALA A 115 10.85 -33.05 -3.20
N SER A 116 10.50 -32.68 -4.44
CA SER A 116 10.75 -33.53 -5.61
C SER A 116 12.25 -33.70 -5.88
N HIS A 117 13.06 -32.66 -5.70
CA HIS A 117 14.51 -32.74 -5.82
C HIS A 117 15.16 -33.62 -4.74
N TYR A 118 14.68 -33.59 -3.50
CA TYR A 118 15.17 -34.48 -2.45
C TYR A 118 14.90 -35.95 -2.80
N VAL A 119 13.70 -36.25 -3.31
CA VAL A 119 13.38 -37.59 -3.83
C VAL A 119 14.25 -37.95 -5.04
N ASN A 120 14.52 -36.99 -5.94
CA ASN A 120 15.41 -37.20 -7.08
C ASN A 120 16.82 -37.55 -6.63
N PHE A 121 17.39 -36.84 -5.65
CA PHE A 121 18.75 -37.09 -5.20
C PHE A 121 18.90 -38.49 -4.60
N PHE A 122 17.93 -38.91 -3.77
CA PHE A 122 17.86 -40.28 -3.27
C PHE A 122 17.74 -41.31 -4.40
N ASN A 123 16.85 -41.07 -5.37
CA ASN A 123 16.66 -42.01 -6.48
C ASN A 123 17.85 -42.04 -7.45
N VAL A 124 18.58 -40.93 -7.65
CA VAL A 124 19.82 -40.88 -8.44
C VAL A 124 20.90 -41.75 -7.81
N GLU A 125 21.08 -41.65 -6.49
CA GLU A 125 22.00 -42.51 -5.75
C GLU A 125 21.58 -43.98 -5.83
N ARG A 126 20.30 -44.29 -5.64
CA ARG A 126 19.82 -45.68 -5.69
C ARG A 126 19.92 -46.31 -7.09
N SER A 127 19.55 -45.57 -8.12
CA SER A 127 19.55 -46.04 -9.51
C SER A 127 20.93 -45.99 -10.16
N GLN A 128 21.90 -45.32 -9.53
CA GLN A 128 23.24 -45.07 -10.06
C GLN A 128 23.21 -44.47 -11.48
N VAL A 129 22.14 -43.72 -11.82
CA VAL A 129 22.07 -42.91 -13.04
C VAL A 129 23.25 -41.92 -13.07
N ARG A 130 23.74 -41.51 -11.90
CA ARG A 130 25.00 -40.80 -11.71
C ARG A 130 25.75 -41.44 -10.55
N LYS A 131 27.07 -41.58 -10.68
CA LYS A 131 27.96 -42.07 -9.61
C LYS A 131 28.25 -40.98 -8.60
N GLU A 132 27.20 -40.44 -7.98
CA GLU A 132 27.28 -39.40 -6.94
C GLU A 132 26.37 -39.79 -5.78
N ALA A 133 26.84 -39.61 -4.55
CA ALA A 133 25.99 -39.77 -3.38
C ALA A 133 25.00 -38.61 -3.26
N ALA A 134 23.81 -38.82 -2.70
CA ALA A 134 22.80 -37.77 -2.55
C ALA A 134 23.35 -36.56 -1.76
N ILE A 135 24.19 -36.80 -0.75
CA ILE A 135 24.80 -35.74 0.05
C ILE A 135 25.80 -34.89 -0.77
N GLN A 136 26.50 -35.51 -1.73
CA GLN A 136 27.37 -34.77 -2.65
C GLN A 136 26.51 -33.87 -3.54
N ILE A 137 25.41 -34.40 -4.09
CA ILE A 137 24.48 -33.60 -4.90
C ILE A 137 23.93 -32.39 -4.14
N HIS A 138 23.65 -32.52 -2.83
CA HIS A 138 23.17 -31.41 -2.01
C HIS A 138 24.20 -30.29 -1.80
N TYR A 139 25.47 -30.64 -1.56
CA TYR A 139 26.45 -29.68 -1.01
C TYR A 139 27.67 -29.42 -1.90
N SER A 140 27.89 -30.17 -2.97
CA SER A 140 28.97 -29.91 -3.94
C SER A 140 28.46 -29.40 -5.28
N GLN A 141 27.21 -29.70 -5.65
CA GLN A 141 26.62 -29.21 -6.90
C GLN A 141 26.08 -27.78 -6.73
N ALA A 142 26.29 -26.95 -7.76
CA ALA A 142 25.84 -25.55 -7.76
C ALA A 142 24.33 -25.42 -7.47
N GLY A 143 23.51 -26.31 -8.04
CA GLY A 143 22.05 -26.34 -7.80
C GLY A 143 21.70 -26.62 -6.33
N GLY A 144 22.40 -27.56 -5.68
CA GLY A 144 22.15 -27.88 -4.27
C GLY A 144 22.51 -26.73 -3.33
N ILE A 145 23.72 -26.17 -3.49
CA ILE A 145 24.22 -25.05 -2.67
C ILE A 145 23.31 -23.83 -2.81
N THR A 146 23.05 -23.39 -4.05
CA THR A 146 22.21 -22.22 -4.32
C THR A 146 20.78 -22.45 -3.86
N GLY A 147 20.25 -23.67 -4.01
CA GLY A 147 18.94 -24.06 -3.49
C GLY A 147 18.82 -23.87 -1.97
N HIS A 148 19.80 -24.31 -1.19
CA HIS A 148 19.80 -24.14 0.26
C HIS A 148 19.93 -22.68 0.70
N VAL A 149 20.78 -21.89 0.02
CA VAL A 149 20.89 -20.44 0.29
C VAL A 149 19.56 -19.74 0.01
N MET A 150 18.90 -20.05 -1.10
CA MET A 150 17.59 -19.47 -1.45
C MET A 150 16.51 -19.87 -0.45
N LEU A 151 16.46 -21.14 -0.02
CA LEU A 151 15.50 -21.62 0.97
C LEU A 151 15.67 -20.90 2.32
N LEU A 152 16.91 -20.68 2.77
CA LEU A 152 17.18 -19.89 3.98
C LEU A 152 16.70 -18.45 3.84
N CYS A 153 17.00 -17.80 2.71
CA CYS A 153 16.53 -16.44 2.43
C CYS A 153 14.99 -16.38 2.43
N MET A 154 14.32 -17.33 1.77
CA MET A 154 12.86 -17.43 1.75
C MET A 154 12.28 -17.64 3.15
N LEU A 155 12.84 -18.54 3.96
CA LEU A 155 12.37 -18.76 5.33
C LEU A 155 12.38 -17.46 6.14
N LEU A 156 13.49 -16.72 6.10
CA LEU A 156 13.62 -15.45 6.82
C LEU A 156 12.68 -14.37 6.25
N MET A 157 12.55 -14.26 4.93
CA MET A 157 11.65 -13.28 4.31
C MET A 157 10.17 -13.55 4.61
N TYR A 158 9.71 -14.80 4.48
CA TYR A 158 8.29 -15.15 4.63
C TYR A 158 7.84 -15.09 6.09
N THR A 159 8.70 -15.46 7.02
CA THR A 159 8.41 -15.37 8.45
C THR A 159 8.19 -13.93 8.88
N THR A 160 9.11 -13.02 8.56
CA THR A 160 8.99 -11.60 8.95
C THR A 160 7.94 -10.83 8.14
N ALA A 161 7.68 -11.23 6.89
CA ALA A 161 6.61 -10.66 6.07
C ALA A 161 5.20 -11.04 6.55
N HIS A 162 5.08 -12.01 7.47
CA HIS A 162 3.80 -12.39 8.04
C HIS A 162 3.11 -11.20 8.74
N ALA A 163 1.80 -11.04 8.50
CA ALA A 163 1.07 -9.83 8.88
C ALA A 163 1.07 -9.50 10.38
N ARG A 164 1.26 -10.49 11.25
CA ARG A 164 1.40 -10.26 12.71
C ARG A 164 2.78 -9.70 13.05
N ILE A 165 3.84 -10.30 12.51
CA ILE A 165 5.23 -9.93 12.81
C ILE A 165 5.54 -8.56 12.24
N ARG A 166 5.17 -8.30 10.97
CA ARG A 166 5.36 -6.98 10.34
C ARG A 166 4.65 -5.83 11.08
N LYS A 167 3.51 -6.11 11.74
CA LYS A 167 2.80 -5.10 12.54
C LYS A 167 3.47 -4.82 13.88
N GLN A 168 4.20 -5.79 14.42
CA GLN A 168 4.94 -5.65 15.67
C GLN A 168 6.30 -4.99 15.45
N SER A 169 7.01 -5.38 14.39
CA SER A 169 8.28 -4.78 13.99
C SER A 169 8.34 -4.64 12.47
N PHE A 170 8.14 -3.41 12.00
CA PHE A 170 8.24 -3.09 10.57
C PHE A 170 9.69 -3.12 10.09
N GLU A 171 10.63 -2.68 10.93
CA GLU A 171 12.06 -2.64 10.62
C GLU A 171 12.63 -4.04 10.37
N THR A 172 12.32 -5.01 11.25
CA THR A 172 12.75 -6.40 11.06
C THR A 172 12.25 -6.97 9.74
N PHE A 173 10.99 -6.70 9.40
CA PHE A 173 10.45 -7.03 8.07
C PHE A 173 11.26 -6.37 6.96
N TRP A 174 11.48 -5.06 7.04
CA TRP A 174 12.16 -4.30 6.00
C TRP A 174 13.56 -4.83 5.73
N TYR A 175 14.38 -5.02 6.77
CA TYR A 175 15.76 -5.51 6.63
C TYR A 175 15.83 -6.93 6.08
N THR A 176 15.04 -7.85 6.64
CA THR A 176 15.03 -9.25 6.17
C THR A 176 14.44 -9.39 4.78
N HIS A 177 13.51 -8.53 4.37
CA HIS A 177 12.97 -8.56 3.02
C HIS A 177 14.03 -8.22 1.95
N HIS A 178 15.10 -7.48 2.29
CA HIS A 178 16.23 -7.24 1.37
C HIS A 178 17.04 -8.50 1.02
N LEU A 179 16.82 -9.62 1.72
CA LEU A 179 17.32 -10.93 1.34
C LEU A 179 16.77 -11.41 -0.02
N PHE A 180 15.84 -10.66 -0.63
CA PHE A 180 15.47 -10.87 -2.03
C PHE A 180 16.69 -10.72 -2.97
N VAL A 181 17.69 -9.91 -2.62
CA VAL A 181 18.91 -9.72 -3.44
C VAL A 181 19.72 -11.02 -3.56
N PRO A 182 20.21 -11.64 -2.47
CA PRO A 182 20.89 -12.93 -2.56
C PRO A 182 19.97 -14.05 -3.10
N PHE A 183 18.66 -14.00 -2.83
CA PHE A 183 17.70 -14.92 -3.44
C PHE A 183 17.68 -14.83 -4.98
N LEU A 184 17.56 -13.62 -5.54
CA LEU A 184 17.55 -13.42 -7.00
C LEU A 184 18.89 -13.77 -7.64
N LEU A 185 20.00 -13.41 -7.01
CA LEU A 185 21.33 -13.84 -7.47
C LEU A 185 21.42 -15.37 -7.51
N GLY A 186 20.93 -16.03 -6.46
CA GLY A 186 20.77 -17.48 -6.41
C GLY A 186 19.96 -18.03 -7.57
N MET A 187 18.77 -17.48 -7.84
CA MET A 187 17.91 -17.88 -8.95
C MET A 187 18.63 -17.79 -10.31
N TYR A 188 19.35 -16.69 -10.56
CA TYR A 188 20.05 -16.48 -11.83
C TYR A 188 21.18 -17.48 -12.07
N VAL A 189 21.83 -17.98 -11.02
CA VAL A 189 22.92 -18.96 -11.15
C VAL A 189 22.47 -20.41 -10.89
N HIS A 190 21.26 -20.62 -10.37
CA HIS A 190 20.80 -21.93 -9.88
C HIS A 190 20.87 -23.04 -10.95
N ALA A 191 20.50 -22.71 -12.20
CA ALA A 191 20.48 -23.65 -13.31
C ALA A 191 21.84 -23.79 -14.03
N THR A 192 22.81 -22.92 -13.75
CA THR A 192 24.07 -22.83 -14.51
C THR A 192 25.01 -24.02 -14.32
N GLY A 193 24.81 -24.85 -13.28
CA GLY A 193 25.64 -26.02 -13.00
C GLY A 193 25.46 -27.21 -13.94
N CYS A 194 24.74 -27.07 -15.07
CA CYS A 194 24.46 -28.16 -16.01
C CYS A 194 23.86 -29.42 -15.32
N PHE A 195 23.04 -29.21 -14.29
CA PHE A 195 22.53 -30.33 -13.49
C PHE A 195 21.53 -31.19 -14.28
N VAL A 196 20.70 -30.56 -15.12
CA VAL A 196 19.82 -31.25 -16.07
C VAL A 196 20.54 -31.29 -17.41
N ARG A 197 20.87 -32.50 -17.88
CA ARG A 197 21.70 -32.75 -19.06
C ARG A 197 21.48 -34.16 -19.59
N ASP A 198 21.87 -34.38 -20.84
CA ASP A 198 21.83 -35.67 -21.53
C ASP A 198 23.14 -36.49 -21.38
N THR A 199 24.22 -35.87 -20.90
CA THR A 199 25.53 -36.50 -20.70
C THR A 199 25.81 -36.94 -19.25
N ALA A 200 26.74 -37.88 -19.08
CA ALA A 200 27.15 -38.37 -17.76
C ALA A 200 27.84 -37.28 -16.92
N THR A 201 28.79 -36.55 -17.53
CA THR A 201 29.57 -35.48 -16.88
C THR A 201 29.02 -34.09 -17.22
N PRO A 202 29.03 -33.13 -16.27
CA PRO A 202 28.60 -31.77 -16.54
C PRO A 202 29.59 -31.03 -17.44
N TYR A 203 29.09 -30.13 -18.29
CA TYR A 203 29.92 -29.16 -18.99
C TYR A 203 30.01 -27.86 -18.20
N SER A 204 31.17 -27.21 -18.26
CA SER A 204 31.36 -25.87 -17.69
C SER A 204 30.49 -24.84 -18.44
N PRO A 205 29.93 -23.83 -17.75
CA PRO A 205 29.24 -22.70 -18.40
C PRO A 205 30.11 -21.98 -19.45
N PHE A 206 31.43 -22.09 -19.34
CA PHE A 206 32.39 -21.48 -20.26
C PHE A 206 32.79 -22.39 -21.43
N ALA A 207 32.24 -23.60 -21.50
CA ALA A 207 32.58 -24.58 -22.55
C ALA A 207 32.02 -24.21 -23.94
N GLY A 208 31.24 -23.14 -24.07
CA GLY A 208 30.69 -22.70 -25.35
C GLY A 208 29.62 -23.65 -25.88
N LYS A 209 29.73 -24.07 -27.15
CA LYS A 209 28.73 -24.93 -27.83
C LYS A 209 28.34 -26.19 -27.04
N PRO A 210 29.29 -26.99 -26.50
CA PRO A 210 28.98 -28.15 -25.66
C PRO A 210 28.03 -27.89 -24.50
N PHE A 211 28.13 -26.73 -23.83
CA PHE A 211 27.21 -26.39 -22.73
C PHE A 211 25.79 -26.20 -23.26
N TRP A 212 25.62 -25.42 -24.33
CA TRP A 212 24.30 -25.09 -24.87
C TRP A 212 23.60 -26.26 -25.58
N GLU A 213 24.35 -27.26 -26.03
CA GLU A 213 23.80 -28.44 -26.70
C GLU A 213 23.38 -29.54 -25.71
N HIS A 214 24.12 -29.71 -24.62
CA HIS A 214 23.98 -30.83 -23.68
C HIS A 214 23.38 -30.47 -22.32
N CYS A 215 23.49 -29.21 -21.88
CA CYS A 215 22.86 -28.74 -20.63
C CYS A 215 21.44 -28.28 -20.92
N ILE A 216 20.46 -29.10 -20.57
CA ILE A 216 19.02 -28.91 -20.86
C ILE A 216 18.31 -28.31 -19.62
N GLY A 217 19.03 -27.48 -18.88
CA GLY A 217 18.49 -26.68 -17.78
C GLY A 217 17.47 -25.68 -18.30
N TYR A 218 16.55 -25.24 -17.42
CA TYR A 218 15.75 -24.06 -17.77
C TYR A 218 16.62 -22.83 -17.50
N GLU A 219 17.00 -22.14 -18.57
CA GLU A 219 17.80 -20.91 -18.51
C GLU A 219 16.92 -19.70 -18.15
N GLY A 220 16.21 -19.82 -17.02
CA GLY A 220 15.18 -18.87 -16.58
C GLY A 220 15.70 -17.45 -16.40
N TRP A 221 16.97 -17.33 -16.02
CA TRP A 221 17.68 -16.06 -15.92
C TRP A 221 17.54 -15.18 -17.17
N ARG A 222 17.40 -15.76 -18.37
CA ARG A 222 17.27 -14.99 -19.62
C ARG A 222 16.07 -14.06 -19.63
N TRP A 223 14.92 -14.48 -19.11
CA TRP A 223 13.72 -13.64 -19.01
C TRP A 223 13.56 -13.02 -17.63
N GLU A 224 14.01 -13.69 -16.56
CA GLU A 224 13.99 -13.12 -15.22
C GLU A 224 14.84 -11.84 -15.12
N LEU A 225 15.99 -11.80 -15.81
CA LEU A 225 16.83 -10.58 -15.91
C LEU A 225 16.13 -9.42 -16.59
N VAL A 226 15.11 -9.65 -17.43
CA VAL A 226 14.33 -8.54 -18.01
C VAL A 226 13.58 -7.82 -16.90
N ALA A 227 12.87 -8.56 -16.04
CA ALA A 227 12.18 -7.99 -14.89
C ALA A 227 13.18 -7.41 -13.86
N GLY A 228 14.29 -8.10 -13.62
CA GLY A 228 15.36 -7.62 -12.75
C GLY A 228 16.00 -6.32 -13.23
N GLY A 229 16.27 -6.21 -14.53
CA GLY A 229 16.79 -5.01 -15.17
C GLY A 229 15.81 -3.85 -15.14
N LEU A 230 14.53 -4.11 -15.44
CA LEU A 230 13.46 -3.11 -15.31
C LEU A 230 13.35 -2.59 -13.87
N TYR A 231 13.36 -3.49 -12.89
CA TYR A 231 13.35 -3.12 -11.48
C TYR A 231 14.59 -2.30 -11.08
N LEU A 232 15.79 -2.70 -11.54
CA LEU A 232 17.02 -1.99 -11.24
C LEU A 232 17.03 -0.58 -11.82
N ILE A 233 16.62 -0.42 -13.09
CA ILE A 233 16.49 0.88 -13.74
C ILE A 233 15.49 1.76 -12.99
N GLU A 234 14.33 1.21 -12.60
CA GLU A 234 13.32 1.91 -11.80
C GLU A 234 13.87 2.34 -10.43
N ARG A 235 14.62 1.46 -9.77
CA ARG A 235 15.24 1.72 -8.47
C ARG A 235 16.30 2.81 -8.55
N VAL A 236 17.17 2.78 -9.56
CA VAL A 236 18.20 3.81 -9.80
C VAL A 236 17.53 5.14 -10.11
N TYR A 237 16.52 5.16 -10.98
CA TYR A 237 15.76 6.36 -11.29
C TYR A 237 15.12 6.98 -10.04
N ARG A 238 14.52 6.15 -9.17
CA ARG A 238 13.95 6.60 -7.89
C ARG A 238 15.00 7.19 -6.96
N GLU A 239 16.15 6.56 -6.83
CA GLU A 239 17.24 7.06 -6.00
C GLU A 239 17.75 8.43 -6.49
N ILE A 240 17.93 8.59 -7.81
CA ILE A 240 18.30 9.87 -8.43
C ILE A 240 17.23 10.93 -8.17
N ARG A 241 15.96 10.61 -8.39
CA ARG A 241 14.83 11.53 -8.13
C ARG A 241 14.75 11.92 -6.67
N ALA A 242 14.98 10.97 -5.76
CA ALA A 242 14.82 11.19 -4.34
C ALA A 242 15.90 12.09 -3.74
N ARG A 243 17.12 12.04 -4.30
CA ARG A 243 18.27 12.87 -3.92
C ARG A 243 18.28 14.26 -4.53
N ARG A 244 17.36 14.59 -5.44
CA ARG A 244 17.19 15.97 -5.92
C ARG A 244 16.94 16.91 -4.75
N GLU A 245 17.50 18.11 -4.87
CA GLU A 245 17.47 19.13 -3.83
C GLU A 245 16.06 19.33 -3.26
N THR A 246 15.98 19.35 -1.94
CA THR A 246 14.76 19.54 -1.17
C THR A 246 15.11 20.47 -0.01
N GLN A 247 14.43 21.62 0.06
CA GLN A 247 14.66 22.62 1.09
C GLN A 247 13.51 22.57 2.08
N ILE A 248 13.80 22.36 3.38
CA ILE A 248 12.80 22.54 4.43
C ILE A 248 12.56 24.04 4.58
N VAL A 249 11.30 24.45 4.38
CA VAL A 249 10.86 25.84 4.50
C VAL A 249 10.50 26.15 5.95
N LYS A 250 9.74 25.25 6.57
CA LYS A 250 9.18 25.46 7.91
C LYS A 250 8.88 24.12 8.59
N VAL A 251 9.06 24.07 9.90
CA VAL A 251 8.61 22.96 10.75
C VAL A 251 7.69 23.52 11.82
N ILE A 252 6.50 22.93 11.95
CA ILE A 252 5.51 23.33 12.94
C ILE A 252 5.25 22.14 13.87
N ARG A 253 5.46 22.33 15.16
CA ARG A 253 5.03 21.41 16.19
C ARG A 253 3.54 21.65 16.45
N HIS A 254 2.77 20.59 16.28
CA HIS A 254 1.36 20.54 16.63
C HIS A 254 1.18 19.85 17.99
N PRO A 255 0.05 20.06 18.66
CA PRO A 255 -0.31 19.28 19.84
C PRO A 255 -0.32 17.76 19.56
N TYR A 256 -0.18 16.96 20.61
CA TYR A 256 -0.29 15.49 20.57
C TYR A 256 0.74 14.80 19.67
N GLU A 257 2.01 15.17 19.86
CA GLU A 257 3.14 14.51 19.23
C GLU A 257 3.03 14.48 17.70
N THR A 258 2.46 15.53 17.11
CA THR A 258 2.36 15.68 15.65
C THR A 258 3.22 16.85 15.22
N MET A 259 3.89 16.71 14.08
CA MET A 259 4.64 17.80 13.46
C MET A 259 4.24 17.93 12.00
N GLU A 260 4.25 19.16 11.51
CA GLU A 260 4.12 19.48 10.10
C GLU A 260 5.49 19.87 9.55
N ILE A 261 5.88 19.24 8.45
CA ILE A 261 7.10 19.55 7.72
C ILE A 261 6.69 20.17 6.40
N GLN A 262 7.02 21.44 6.20
CA GLN A 262 6.84 22.15 4.94
C GLN A 262 8.17 22.22 4.21
N PHE A 263 8.19 21.78 2.95
CA PHE A 263 9.39 21.76 2.13
C PHE A 263 9.10 22.18 0.69
N ARG A 264 10.13 22.65 0.00
CA ARG A 264 10.10 22.97 -1.43
C ARG A 264 10.93 21.94 -2.20
N LYS A 265 10.34 21.41 -3.27
CA LYS A 265 11.02 20.51 -4.22
C LYS A 265 10.51 20.80 -5.63
N GLU A 266 11.24 21.63 -6.37
CA GLU A 266 10.81 22.09 -7.71
C GLU A 266 10.60 20.95 -8.71
N SER A 267 11.38 19.88 -8.56
CA SER A 267 11.27 18.68 -9.38
C SER A 267 10.03 17.82 -9.13
N MET A 268 9.18 18.19 -8.15
CA MET A 268 8.06 17.40 -7.68
C MET A 268 6.72 18.10 -8.00
N GLN A 269 5.95 17.51 -8.91
CA GLN A 269 4.55 17.87 -9.15
C GLN A 269 3.64 16.74 -8.68
N TYR A 270 2.61 17.09 -7.90
CA TYR A 270 1.71 16.14 -7.26
C TYR A 270 0.24 16.53 -7.42
N ARG A 271 -0.64 15.58 -7.13
CA ARG A 271 -2.11 15.76 -7.07
C ARG A 271 -2.59 15.59 -5.64
N ALA A 272 -3.74 16.17 -5.33
CA ALA A 272 -4.36 16.06 -4.02
C ALA A 272 -4.58 14.59 -3.62
N GLY A 273 -4.29 14.25 -2.36
CA GLY A 273 -4.40 12.89 -1.83
C GLY A 273 -3.24 11.95 -2.18
N GLN A 274 -2.27 12.38 -2.98
CA GLN A 274 -1.03 11.61 -3.21
C GLN A 274 -0.14 11.60 -1.96
N TRP A 275 0.81 10.67 -1.95
CA TRP A 275 1.73 10.46 -0.83
C TRP A 275 3.18 10.32 -1.33
N CYS A 276 4.15 10.44 -0.42
CA CYS A 276 5.56 10.29 -0.74
C CYS A 276 6.30 9.51 0.35
N PHE A 277 7.47 8.99 0.04
CA PHE A 277 8.41 8.50 1.05
C PHE A 277 9.38 9.60 1.46
N ILE A 278 9.65 9.64 2.76
CA ILE A 278 10.59 10.55 3.37
C ILE A 278 11.75 9.75 3.96
N ASN A 279 12.95 10.23 3.69
CA ASN A 279 14.19 9.79 4.32
C ASN A 279 14.93 11.00 4.87
N CYS A 280 15.39 10.92 6.11
CA CYS A 280 16.27 11.92 6.71
C CYS A 280 17.61 11.25 7.00
N PRO A 281 18.66 11.49 6.18
CA PRO A 281 19.97 10.87 6.36
C PRO A 281 20.63 11.14 7.73
N ALA A 282 20.25 12.23 8.41
CA ALA A 282 20.72 12.52 9.77
C ALA A 282 20.15 11.56 10.83
N VAL A 283 18.98 10.96 10.56
CA VAL A 283 18.36 9.94 11.42
C VAL A 283 18.77 8.55 10.95
N SER A 284 18.51 8.24 9.67
CA SER A 284 18.89 6.96 9.07
C SER A 284 19.05 7.12 7.56
N GLY A 285 20.19 6.67 7.03
CA GLY A 285 20.44 6.70 5.58
C GLY A 285 19.64 5.66 4.77
N GLN A 286 19.04 4.67 5.44
CA GLN A 286 18.40 3.52 4.78
C GLN A 286 16.88 3.49 4.93
N GLN A 287 16.34 4.07 6.01
CA GLN A 287 14.90 4.01 6.28
C GLN A 287 14.11 5.01 5.44
N TRP A 288 13.07 4.53 4.78
CA TRP A 288 12.12 5.34 4.01
C TRP A 288 10.72 5.09 4.54
N HIS A 289 10.07 6.15 5.02
CA HIS A 289 8.74 6.06 5.64
C HIS A 289 7.69 6.79 4.80
N PRO A 290 6.51 6.18 4.57
CA PRO A 290 5.46 6.77 3.74
C PRO A 290 4.66 7.81 4.51
N PHE A 291 4.42 8.97 3.91
CA PHE A 291 3.55 10.02 4.46
C PHE A 291 2.65 10.59 3.38
N THR A 292 1.41 10.89 3.76
CA THR A 292 0.46 11.53 2.84
C THR A 292 0.76 13.01 2.75
N ILE A 293 0.70 13.56 1.54
CA ILE A 293 0.88 15.00 1.31
C ILE A 293 -0.38 15.70 1.78
N THR A 294 -0.24 16.66 2.70
CA THR A 294 -1.35 17.38 3.34
C THR A 294 -1.61 18.75 2.73
N SER A 295 -0.62 19.32 2.04
CA SER A 295 -0.75 20.58 1.29
C SER A 295 -1.60 20.41 0.04
N CYS A 296 -2.12 21.52 -0.46
CA CYS A 296 -2.78 21.61 -1.74
C CYS A 296 -1.73 21.75 -2.87
N PRO A 297 -1.94 21.16 -4.06
CA PRO A 297 -1.03 21.36 -5.21
C PRO A 297 -0.81 22.82 -5.62
N TYR A 298 -1.69 23.74 -5.20
CA TYR A 298 -1.57 25.18 -5.45
C TYR A 298 -0.78 25.93 -4.36
N ASP A 299 -0.45 25.28 -3.24
CA ASP A 299 0.37 25.88 -2.18
C ASP A 299 1.83 26.09 -2.67
N PRO A 300 2.52 27.15 -2.23
CA PRO A 300 3.92 27.43 -2.61
C PRO A 300 4.94 26.47 -1.97
N TYR A 301 4.46 25.50 -1.21
CA TYR A 301 5.23 24.46 -0.51
C TYR A 301 4.48 23.12 -0.55
N VAL A 302 5.21 22.04 -0.29
CA VAL A 302 4.65 20.72 -0.02
C VAL A 302 4.70 20.50 1.48
N SER A 303 3.59 20.08 2.10
CA SER A 303 3.57 19.76 3.53
C SER A 303 3.13 18.33 3.80
N VAL A 304 3.67 17.77 4.88
CA VAL A 304 3.32 16.45 5.42
C VAL A 304 3.11 16.58 6.93
N HIS A 305 2.14 15.84 7.47
CA HIS A 305 1.92 15.76 8.91
C HIS A 305 2.37 14.39 9.41
N VAL A 306 3.27 14.39 10.39
CA VAL A 306 3.92 13.21 10.94
C VAL A 306 3.57 13.09 12.41
N ARG A 307 2.91 11.99 12.78
CA ARG A 307 2.66 11.63 14.18
C ARG A 307 3.84 10.80 14.72
N GLN A 308 4.38 11.17 15.88
CA GLN A 308 5.60 10.63 16.47
C GLN A 308 5.36 9.34 17.29
N VAL A 309 4.87 8.30 16.61
CA VAL A 309 4.45 7.03 17.25
C VAL A 309 5.53 5.96 17.36
N GLY A 310 6.56 6.00 16.51
CA GLY A 310 7.63 5.00 16.46
C GLY A 310 9.02 5.64 16.47
N ASP A 311 10.04 4.79 16.56
CA ASP A 311 11.45 5.18 16.75
C ASP A 311 11.90 6.21 15.70
N PHE A 312 11.76 5.88 14.40
CA PHE A 312 12.11 6.81 13.32
C PHE A 312 11.36 8.15 13.41
N THR A 313 10.04 8.13 13.67
CA THR A 313 9.25 9.36 13.69
C THR A 313 9.58 10.27 14.87
N ARG A 314 10.00 9.68 16.01
CA ARG A 314 10.45 10.42 17.19
C ARG A 314 11.86 10.97 16.99
N GLU A 315 12.76 10.19 16.41
CA GLU A 315 14.10 10.65 16.05
C GLU A 315 14.07 11.74 14.98
N LEU A 316 13.18 11.61 13.99
CA LEU A 316 12.91 12.66 13.00
C LEU A 316 12.40 13.93 13.69
N GLY A 317 11.48 13.80 14.66
CA GLY A 317 11.05 14.92 15.49
C GLY A 317 12.22 15.59 16.20
N ASN A 318 13.08 14.81 16.86
CA ASN A 318 14.25 15.32 17.58
C ASN A 318 15.23 16.04 16.65
N ALA A 319 15.49 15.48 15.47
CA ALA A 319 16.39 16.05 14.45
C ALA A 319 15.84 17.35 13.85
N LEU A 320 14.51 17.51 13.81
CA LEU A 320 13.82 18.70 13.33
C LEU A 320 13.48 19.70 14.45
N GLY A 321 13.91 19.44 15.69
CA GLY A 321 13.60 20.29 16.85
C GLY A 321 12.15 20.21 17.36
N ALA A 322 11.31 19.35 16.77
CA ALA A 322 9.90 19.16 17.13
C ALA A 322 9.66 17.92 18.01
N GLY A 323 10.72 17.28 18.51
CA GLY A 323 10.66 15.99 19.16
C GLY A 323 10.45 16.05 20.68
N PRO A 324 10.40 14.87 21.34
CA PRO A 324 10.35 14.78 22.79
C PRO A 324 11.63 15.31 23.47
N ALA A 325 12.78 15.26 22.80
CA ALA A 325 14.03 15.80 23.36
C ALA A 325 13.94 17.31 23.64
N GLN A 326 13.16 18.02 22.84
CA GLN A 326 12.90 19.44 23.00
C GLN A 326 11.71 19.75 23.92
N ALA A 327 11.10 18.76 24.57
CA ALA A 327 9.92 18.98 25.42
C ALA A 327 10.13 20.10 26.46
N LYS A 328 11.33 20.18 27.06
CA LYS A 328 11.69 21.21 28.03
C LYS A 328 11.64 22.64 27.49
N PHE A 329 11.91 22.85 26.19
CA PHE A 329 11.78 24.17 25.56
C PHE A 329 10.32 24.61 25.43
N TYR A 330 9.40 23.65 25.50
CA TYR A 330 7.96 23.89 25.44
C TYR A 330 7.30 23.79 26.82
N ASP A 331 8.06 23.53 27.89
CA ASP A 331 7.53 23.54 29.25
C ASP A 331 7.09 24.97 29.61
N GLY A 332 5.80 25.12 29.96
CA GLY A 332 5.18 26.41 30.25
C GLY A 332 4.53 27.12 29.05
N LEU A 333 4.68 26.59 27.84
CA LEU A 333 3.88 27.00 26.68
C LEU A 333 2.51 26.29 26.68
N ASP A 334 1.52 26.89 26.03
CA ASP A 334 0.18 26.29 25.87
C ASP A 334 0.29 24.89 25.23
N PRO A 335 -0.10 23.82 25.95
CA PRO A 335 -0.03 22.46 25.41
C PRO A 335 -0.86 22.26 24.14
N MET A 336 -1.86 23.12 23.90
CA MET A 336 -2.72 23.10 22.70
C MET A 336 -2.23 24.06 21.60
N GLY A 337 -1.14 24.79 21.83
CA GLY A 337 -0.57 25.71 20.85
C GLY A 337 0.15 25.01 19.70
N MET A 338 0.19 25.70 18.55
CA MET A 338 1.05 25.34 17.42
C MET A 338 2.29 26.22 17.45
N TYR A 339 3.47 25.60 17.40
CA TYR A 339 4.75 26.30 17.52
C TYR A 339 5.62 26.07 16.31
N GLU A 340 6.05 27.15 15.66
CA GLU A 340 7.09 27.08 14.66
C GLU A 340 8.44 26.78 15.33
N VAL A 341 9.16 25.80 14.81
CA VAL A 341 10.51 25.50 15.29
C VAL A 341 11.46 26.55 14.73
N ALA A 342 12.01 27.38 15.61
CA ALA A 342 13.09 28.30 15.27
C ALA A 342 14.44 27.55 15.28
N LEU A 343 15.30 27.86 14.32
CA LEU A 343 16.69 27.42 14.31
C LEU A 343 17.53 28.44 15.06
N ASP A 344 18.46 27.97 15.89
CA ASP A 344 19.46 28.85 16.49
C ASP A 344 20.47 29.34 15.43
N VAL A 345 21.15 30.45 15.73
CA VAL A 345 22.10 31.09 14.82
C VAL A 345 23.24 30.12 14.48
N GLY A 346 23.31 29.69 13.22
CA GLY A 346 24.33 28.77 12.71
C GLY A 346 23.85 27.32 12.57
N GLU A 347 22.69 26.97 13.12
CA GLU A 347 22.07 25.67 12.89
C GLU A 347 21.42 25.58 11.52
N ARG A 348 21.43 24.38 10.93
CA ARG A 348 20.79 24.09 9.65
C ARG A 348 19.84 22.93 9.81
N MET A 349 18.68 23.02 9.15
CA MET A 349 17.76 21.89 9.07
C MET A 349 18.46 20.67 8.46
N PRO A 350 18.19 19.46 8.97
CA PRO A 350 18.78 18.26 8.42
C PRO A 350 18.33 18.04 6.97
N PRO A 351 19.16 17.39 6.14
CA PRO A 351 18.78 17.12 4.77
C PRO A 351 17.55 16.19 4.72
N LEU A 352 16.64 16.47 3.79
CA LEU A 352 15.45 15.67 3.55
C LEU A 352 15.49 15.10 2.14
N ARG A 353 15.29 13.79 1.99
CA ARG A 353 15.16 13.12 0.71
C ARG A 353 13.71 12.68 0.52
N ILE A 354 13.16 12.97 -0.65
CA ILE A 354 11.74 12.75 -0.97
C ILE A 354 11.61 11.89 -2.21
N ASP A 355 11.11 10.67 -2.06
CA ASP A 355 10.76 9.77 -3.17
C ASP A 355 9.24 9.80 -3.40
N GLY A 356 8.81 10.34 -4.55
CA GLY A 356 7.40 10.48 -4.89
C GLY A 356 7.14 11.55 -5.95
N PRO A 357 5.89 11.95 -6.16
CA PRO A 357 4.69 11.43 -5.48
C PRO A 357 4.23 10.09 -6.04
N TYR A 358 3.48 9.36 -5.22
CA TYR A 358 2.82 8.10 -5.54
C TYR A 358 1.31 8.28 -5.50
N GLY A 359 0.63 7.55 -6.37
CA GLY A 359 -0.82 7.60 -6.46
C GLY A 359 -1.52 6.94 -5.29
N ALA A 360 -2.75 7.40 -5.04
CA ALA A 360 -3.68 6.88 -4.05
C ALA A 360 -5.10 6.78 -4.64
N PRO A 361 -5.97 5.89 -4.12
CA PRO A 361 -7.39 5.87 -4.47
C PRO A 361 -8.07 7.23 -4.29
N ALA A 362 -7.69 8.00 -3.27
CA ALA A 362 -8.16 9.36 -2.98
C ALA A 362 -8.08 10.34 -4.16
N GLU A 363 -7.23 10.10 -5.17
CA GLU A 363 -7.16 10.94 -6.37
C GLU A 363 -8.46 10.91 -7.20
N ASP A 364 -9.23 9.81 -7.10
CA ASP A 364 -10.43 9.60 -7.90
C ASP A 364 -11.67 10.29 -7.31
N VAL A 365 -11.53 11.04 -6.20
CA VAL A 365 -12.63 11.74 -5.52
C VAL A 365 -13.44 12.63 -6.48
N PHE A 366 -12.75 13.35 -7.36
CA PHE A 366 -13.36 14.26 -8.34
C PHE A 366 -14.17 13.57 -9.45
N ASN A 367 -14.05 12.25 -9.60
CA ASN A 367 -14.74 11.47 -10.63
C ASN A 367 -16.15 11.03 -10.21
N ASN A 368 -16.49 11.09 -8.92
CA ASN A 368 -17.81 10.71 -8.40
C ASN A 368 -18.75 11.92 -8.30
N GLU A 369 -20.06 11.68 -8.23
CA GLU A 369 -21.05 12.75 -8.05
C GLU A 369 -21.16 13.17 -6.59
N VAL A 370 -21.04 12.21 -5.68
CA VAL A 370 -20.95 12.43 -4.23
C VAL A 370 -19.71 11.72 -3.70
N ALA A 371 -18.92 12.41 -2.88
CA ALA A 371 -17.77 11.82 -2.20
C ALA A 371 -17.99 11.79 -0.68
N ILE A 372 -17.86 10.61 -0.10
CA ILE A 372 -17.86 10.39 1.34
C ILE A 372 -16.40 10.16 1.77
N LEU A 373 -15.85 11.10 2.51
CA LEU A 373 -14.47 11.09 2.99
C LEU A 373 -14.47 10.71 4.47
N VAL A 374 -13.95 9.55 4.82
CA VAL A 374 -13.98 9.03 6.20
C VAL A 374 -12.57 8.88 6.75
N GLY A 375 -12.16 9.79 7.62
CA GLY A 375 -10.86 9.78 8.29
C GLY A 375 -10.98 9.36 9.75
N THR A 376 -10.06 8.51 10.22
CA THR A 376 -9.95 8.18 11.65
C THR A 376 -8.64 8.68 12.25
N GLY A 377 -8.68 9.54 13.27
CA GLY A 377 -7.48 10.14 13.87
C GLY A 377 -6.59 10.82 12.83
N ILE A 378 -5.29 10.47 12.78
CA ILE A 378 -4.32 10.99 11.79
C ILE A 378 -4.64 10.57 10.34
N GLY A 379 -5.53 9.58 10.15
CA GLY A 379 -6.02 9.18 8.83
C GLY A 379 -6.83 10.25 8.11
N VAL A 380 -7.02 11.44 8.69
CA VAL A 380 -7.59 12.60 8.01
C VAL A 380 -6.63 13.26 7.00
N THR A 381 -5.32 12.99 7.10
CA THR A 381 -4.28 13.64 6.29
C THR A 381 -4.49 13.60 4.77
N PRO A 382 -4.98 12.52 4.12
CA PRO A 382 -5.27 12.55 2.68
C PRO A 382 -6.40 13.53 2.34
N PHE A 383 -7.39 13.63 3.22
CA PHE A 383 -8.56 14.48 3.03
C PHE A 383 -8.23 15.96 3.27
N ALA A 384 -7.20 16.27 4.07
CA ALA A 384 -6.65 17.63 4.20
C ALA A 384 -6.32 18.24 2.84
N SER A 385 -5.51 17.53 2.05
CA SER A 385 -5.08 17.97 0.73
C SER A 385 -6.26 18.08 -0.24
N ILE A 386 -7.18 17.12 -0.21
CA ILE A 386 -8.39 17.12 -1.05
C ILE A 386 -9.28 18.32 -0.72
N LEU A 387 -9.59 18.54 0.55
CA LEU A 387 -10.49 19.62 0.98
C LEU A 387 -9.90 21.01 0.67
N LYS A 388 -8.60 21.23 0.89
CA LYS A 388 -7.91 22.46 0.47
C LYS A 388 -7.94 22.66 -1.04
N THR A 389 -7.80 21.58 -1.81
CA THR A 389 -7.83 21.65 -3.28
C THR A 389 -9.21 22.01 -3.79
N ILE A 390 -10.25 21.41 -3.20
CA ILE A 390 -11.66 21.76 -3.45
C ILE A 390 -11.90 23.24 -3.16
N TRP A 391 -11.42 23.74 -2.01
CA TRP A 391 -11.50 25.15 -1.62
C TRP A 391 -10.90 26.09 -2.67
N HIS A 392 -9.70 25.78 -3.16
CA HIS A 392 -9.02 26.56 -4.20
C HIS A 392 -9.77 26.54 -5.54
N LEU A 393 -10.25 25.38 -5.98
CA LEU A 393 -10.96 25.21 -7.25
C LEU A 393 -12.31 25.95 -7.25
N ARG A 394 -13.01 25.95 -6.11
CA ARG A 394 -14.27 26.69 -5.93
C ARG A 394 -14.04 28.20 -5.96
N SER A 395 -13.01 28.68 -5.28
CA SER A 395 -12.66 30.10 -5.22
C SER A 395 -12.27 30.67 -6.60
N SER A 396 -11.82 29.81 -7.52
CA SER A 396 -11.43 30.17 -8.90
C SER A 396 -12.51 29.89 -9.95
N SER A 397 -13.78 29.68 -9.55
CA SER A 397 -14.94 29.45 -10.43
C SER A 397 -14.84 28.27 -11.41
N THR A 398 -13.89 27.35 -11.19
CA THR A 398 -13.69 26.17 -12.03
C THR A 398 -13.71 24.93 -11.15
N ILE A 399 -14.82 24.22 -11.11
CA ILE A 399 -14.86 22.88 -10.51
C ILE A 399 -14.67 21.88 -11.64
N PRO A 400 -13.46 21.35 -11.84
CA PRO A 400 -13.27 20.22 -12.74
C PRO A 400 -13.90 18.97 -12.13
N GLY A 401 -14.86 18.38 -12.82
CA GLY A 401 -15.37 17.04 -12.51
C GLY A 401 -16.88 16.96 -12.32
N ARG A 402 -17.33 15.79 -11.85
CA ARG A 402 -18.75 15.48 -11.60
C ARG A 402 -19.16 15.75 -10.15
N LEU A 403 -18.21 16.10 -9.28
CA LEU A 403 -18.40 16.20 -7.85
C LEU A 403 -19.33 17.34 -7.48
N ARG A 404 -20.50 16.99 -6.94
CA ARG A 404 -21.54 17.94 -6.53
C ARG A 404 -21.69 18.05 -5.02
N ARG A 405 -21.27 17.06 -4.24
CA ARG A 405 -21.30 17.13 -2.77
C ARG A 405 -20.20 16.29 -2.11
N VAL A 406 -19.71 16.78 -0.98
CA VAL A 406 -18.73 16.11 -0.12
C VAL A 406 -19.29 15.95 1.29
N GLU A 407 -19.29 14.72 1.77
CA GLU A 407 -19.64 14.37 3.14
C GLU A 407 -18.36 13.92 3.85
N PHE A 408 -17.86 14.76 4.74
CA PHE A 408 -16.61 14.53 5.46
C PHE A 408 -16.90 14.03 6.88
N PHE A 409 -16.54 12.78 7.15
CA PHE A 409 -16.65 12.14 8.46
C PHE A 409 -15.28 12.08 9.13
N TRP A 410 -15.14 12.76 10.26
CA TRP A 410 -13.94 12.70 11.08
C TRP A 410 -14.21 11.99 12.40
N ILE A 411 -13.63 10.82 12.56
CA ILE A 411 -13.85 9.95 13.71
C ILE A 411 -12.60 9.94 14.58
N CYS A 412 -12.70 10.51 15.76
CA CYS A 412 -11.61 10.56 16.73
C CYS A 412 -11.96 9.73 17.97
N ARG A 413 -10.93 9.16 18.59
CA ARG A 413 -11.08 8.57 19.92
C ARG A 413 -11.05 9.68 20.95
N ASP A 414 -10.09 10.58 20.86
CA ASP A 414 -9.82 11.60 21.86
C ASP A 414 -10.07 13.01 21.29
N THR A 415 -10.57 13.92 22.13
CA THR A 415 -10.89 15.32 21.77
C THR A 415 -9.66 16.08 21.29
N SER A 416 -8.55 15.82 21.98
CA SER A 416 -7.17 15.97 21.58
C SER A 416 -6.87 15.94 20.07
N SER A 417 -7.39 14.94 19.34
CA SER A 417 -7.07 14.76 17.94
C SER A 417 -7.67 15.85 17.03
N PHE A 418 -8.63 16.63 17.55
CA PHE A 418 -9.28 17.70 16.80
C PHE A 418 -8.37 18.92 16.57
N ALA A 419 -7.46 19.21 17.49
CA ALA A 419 -6.73 20.49 17.54
C ALA A 419 -5.96 20.85 16.26
N TRP A 420 -5.16 19.93 15.70
CA TRP A 420 -4.27 20.27 14.57
C TRP A 420 -5.01 20.52 13.24
N PHE A 421 -6.19 19.92 13.08
CA PHE A 421 -6.98 20.02 11.84
C PHE A 421 -8.19 20.96 11.97
N GLN A 422 -8.50 21.36 13.20
CA GLN A 422 -9.63 22.24 13.52
C GLN A 422 -9.55 23.58 12.80
N ALA A 423 -8.39 24.26 12.80
CA ALA A 423 -8.23 25.56 12.14
C ALA A 423 -8.55 25.50 10.64
N LEU A 424 -8.19 24.39 9.98
CA LEU A 424 -8.54 24.19 8.58
C LEU A 424 -10.04 23.94 8.41
N LEU A 425 -10.65 23.10 9.25
CA LEU A 425 -12.08 22.80 9.17
C LEU A 425 -12.94 24.05 9.41
N ILE A 426 -12.57 24.91 10.35
CA ILE A 426 -13.26 26.18 10.60
C ILE A 426 -13.21 27.07 9.36
N SER A 427 -12.04 27.18 8.74
CA SER A 427 -11.85 27.95 7.51
C SER A 427 -12.70 27.41 6.35
N LEU A 428 -12.77 26.08 6.22
CA LEU A 428 -13.56 25.41 5.18
C LEU A 428 -15.07 25.55 5.40
N GLU A 429 -15.53 25.38 6.65
CA GLU A 429 -16.94 25.48 7.01
C GLU A 429 -17.46 26.92 6.82
N THR A 430 -16.70 27.91 7.31
CA THR A 430 -17.06 29.33 7.17
C THR A 430 -17.27 29.72 5.70
N GLN A 431 -16.34 29.33 4.82
CA GLN A 431 -16.45 29.68 3.40
C GLN A 431 -17.55 28.88 2.68
N SER A 432 -17.75 27.60 3.03
CA SER A 432 -18.86 26.80 2.49
C SER A 432 -20.20 27.47 2.78
N LEU A 433 -20.35 28.01 3.99
CA LEU A 433 -21.54 28.74 4.40
C LEU A 433 -21.73 30.04 3.63
N GLU A 434 -20.70 30.88 3.54
CA GLU A 434 -20.72 32.14 2.79
C GLU A 434 -21.13 31.94 1.31
N GLN A 435 -20.64 30.86 0.69
CA GLN A 435 -21.01 30.52 -0.70
C GLN A 435 -22.40 29.90 -0.81
N SER A 436 -22.85 29.18 0.23
CA SER A 436 -24.18 28.55 0.26
C SER A 436 -25.32 29.57 0.44
N GLU A 437 -25.07 30.69 1.12
CA GLU A 437 -26.06 31.76 1.31
C GLU A 437 -26.52 32.42 -0.01
N GLY A 438 -25.73 32.28 -1.10
CA GLY A 438 -26.08 32.78 -2.43
C GLY A 438 -26.75 31.76 -3.37
N MET A 439 -26.62 30.44 -3.13
CA MET A 439 -27.06 29.38 -4.07
C MET A 439 -27.88 28.23 -3.44
N GLY A 440 -28.02 28.17 -2.12
CA GLY A 440 -28.84 27.17 -1.42
C GLY A 440 -28.32 25.72 -1.47
N ASP A 441 -27.09 25.48 -1.94
CA ASP A 441 -26.49 24.14 -2.03
C ASP A 441 -25.27 24.01 -1.11
N ASP A 442 -25.45 23.29 0.00
CA ASP A 442 -24.40 22.97 0.96
C ASP A 442 -23.47 21.90 0.37
N PHE A 443 -22.32 22.35 -0.13
CA PHE A 443 -21.38 21.50 -0.85
C PHE A 443 -20.57 20.58 0.07
N LEU A 444 -20.15 21.08 1.23
CA LEU A 444 -19.29 20.37 2.17
C LEU A 444 -20.00 20.23 3.52
N ARG A 445 -20.31 19.00 3.90
CA ARG A 445 -20.86 18.68 5.21
C ARG A 445 -19.82 18.00 6.07
N ILE A 446 -19.60 18.54 7.27
CA ILE A 446 -18.62 18.03 8.22
C ILE A 446 -19.37 17.29 9.34
N HIS A 447 -18.97 16.05 9.59
CA HIS A 447 -19.51 15.21 10.65
C HIS A 447 -18.38 14.74 11.55
N THR A 448 -18.27 15.37 12.72
CA THR A 448 -17.31 14.98 13.75
C THR A 448 -17.93 13.92 14.66
N TYR A 449 -17.15 12.89 14.99
CA TYR A 449 -17.54 11.80 15.89
C TYR A 449 -16.48 11.59 16.97
N LEU A 450 -16.88 11.68 18.23
CA LEU A 450 -16.06 11.32 19.38
C LEU A 450 -16.46 9.93 19.90
N THR A 451 -15.50 8.99 19.86
CA THR A 451 -15.74 7.58 20.21
C THR A 451 -15.27 7.19 21.62
N LYS A 452 -14.57 8.09 22.35
CA LYS A 452 -14.26 7.89 23.77
C LYS A 452 -15.56 7.78 24.57
N LYS A 453 -15.55 6.89 25.56
CA LYS A 453 -16.59 6.85 26.59
C LYS A 453 -16.38 8.07 27.49
N LEU A 454 -17.29 9.02 27.43
CA LEU A 454 -17.31 10.17 28.33
C LEU A 454 -17.75 9.71 29.72
N ASP A 455 -17.12 10.28 30.74
CA ASP A 455 -17.69 10.22 32.09
C ASP A 455 -18.87 11.20 32.22
N THR A 456 -19.57 11.14 33.35
CA THR A 456 -20.76 11.97 33.58
C THR A 456 -20.42 13.46 33.63
N ASP A 457 -19.23 13.81 34.08
CA ASP A 457 -18.82 15.18 34.35
C ASP A 457 -18.33 15.85 33.06
N GLU A 458 -17.55 15.14 32.24
CA GLU A 458 -17.18 15.51 30.87
C GLU A 458 -18.44 15.71 30.02
N ALA A 459 -19.41 14.79 30.09
CA ALA A 459 -20.67 14.92 29.35
C ALA A 459 -21.49 16.13 29.82
N ALA A 460 -21.61 16.35 31.13
CA ALA A 460 -22.30 17.52 31.68
C ALA A 460 -21.63 18.83 31.26
N ASN A 461 -20.30 18.90 31.30
CA ASN A 461 -19.53 20.07 30.86
C ASN A 461 -19.74 20.38 29.38
N ILE A 462 -19.74 19.36 28.51
CA ILE A 462 -20.01 19.54 27.08
C ILE A 462 -21.43 20.06 26.87
N ILE A 463 -22.43 19.47 27.54
CA ILE A 463 -23.82 19.89 27.39
C ILE A 463 -23.99 21.34 27.86
N LEU A 464 -23.46 21.70 29.03
CA LEU A 464 -23.53 23.05 29.58
C LEU A 464 -22.93 24.09 28.62
N ASN A 465 -21.76 23.79 28.03
CA ASN A 465 -21.10 24.70 27.09
C ASN A 465 -21.73 24.70 25.68
N SER A 466 -22.66 23.77 25.39
CA SER A 466 -23.37 23.69 24.11
C SER A 466 -24.73 24.42 24.08
N VAL A 467 -25.22 24.84 25.25
CA VAL A 467 -26.50 25.54 25.39
C VAL A 467 -26.27 27.03 25.15
N GLY A 468 -26.99 27.60 24.18
CA GLY A 468 -26.91 29.03 23.85
C GLY A 468 -25.72 29.42 22.95
N THR A 469 -24.91 28.46 22.51
CA THR A 469 -23.79 28.66 21.59
C THR A 469 -24.08 28.03 20.22
N ASP A 470 -23.80 28.78 19.14
CA ASP A 470 -23.93 28.29 17.75
C ASP A 470 -22.76 27.41 17.32
N LYS A 471 -21.68 27.41 18.10
CA LYS A 471 -20.46 26.64 17.86
C LYS A 471 -20.38 25.45 18.81
N ASP A 472 -19.86 24.35 18.29
CA ASP A 472 -19.54 23.14 19.04
C ASP A 472 -18.45 23.42 20.08
N PRO A 473 -18.64 23.04 21.35
CA PRO A 473 -17.69 23.38 22.42
C PRO A 473 -16.37 22.62 22.35
N LEU A 474 -16.27 21.57 21.52
CA LEU A 474 -15.06 20.75 21.38
C LEU A 474 -14.24 21.13 20.14
N THR A 475 -14.91 21.49 19.05
CA THR A 475 -14.29 21.70 17.74
C THR A 475 -14.44 23.12 17.24
N GLU A 476 -15.25 23.96 17.90
CA GLU A 476 -15.60 25.32 17.50
C GLU A 476 -16.24 25.45 16.10
N LEU A 477 -16.58 24.32 15.48
CA LEU A 477 -17.34 24.24 14.25
C LEU A 477 -18.81 24.52 14.52
N ARG A 478 -19.56 25.02 13.53
CA ARG A 478 -21.03 25.05 13.61
C ARG A 478 -21.61 23.63 13.59
N SER A 479 -20.97 22.73 12.87
CA SER A 479 -21.29 21.31 12.87
C SER A 479 -21.02 20.69 14.25
N ARG A 480 -22.09 20.24 14.91
CA ARG A 480 -22.00 19.65 16.26
C ARG A 480 -21.35 18.26 16.26
N THR A 481 -20.57 17.98 17.29
CA THR A 481 -19.92 16.69 17.49
C THR A 481 -20.92 15.61 17.89
N ASN A 482 -20.88 14.48 17.18
CA ASN A 482 -21.67 13.29 17.48
C ASN A 482 -20.91 12.38 18.45
N PHE A 483 -21.61 11.77 19.41
CA PHE A 483 -21.01 10.87 20.39
C PHE A 483 -21.29 9.40 20.04
N GLY A 484 -20.23 8.59 20.11
CA GLY A 484 -20.29 7.16 19.77
C GLY A 484 -19.80 6.85 18.35
N ARG A 485 -20.06 5.62 17.90
CA ARG A 485 -19.62 5.16 16.58
C ARG A 485 -20.67 5.48 15.52
N PRO A 486 -20.29 5.98 14.34
CA PRO A 486 -21.24 6.19 13.25
C PRO A 486 -21.88 4.88 12.80
N ASP A 487 -23.21 4.87 12.69
CA ASP A 487 -23.93 3.76 12.06
C ASP A 487 -23.95 3.97 10.54
N PHE A 488 -22.87 3.54 9.88
CA PHE A 488 -22.74 3.64 8.43
C PHE A 488 -23.85 2.88 7.67
N LYS A 489 -24.45 1.85 8.25
CA LYS A 489 -25.56 1.15 7.59
C LYS A 489 -26.78 2.07 7.51
N LYS A 490 -27.12 2.72 8.62
CA LYS A 490 -28.22 3.68 8.67
C LYS A 490 -27.94 4.93 7.84
N LEU A 491 -26.73 5.49 7.96
CA LEU A 491 -26.32 6.70 7.22
C LEU A 491 -26.34 6.49 5.70
N LEU A 492 -25.69 5.43 5.21
CA LEU A 492 -25.63 5.15 3.77
C LEU A 492 -26.99 4.68 3.22
N GLY A 493 -27.78 3.96 4.03
CA GLY A 493 -29.14 3.59 3.68
C GLY A 493 -30.06 4.80 3.53
N GLY A 494 -30.03 5.71 4.51
CA GLY A 494 -30.78 6.96 4.46
C GLY A 494 -30.34 7.86 3.31
N MET A 495 -29.04 7.93 3.01
CA MET A 495 -28.53 8.65 1.85
C MET A 495 -29.05 8.05 0.54
N ARG A 496 -29.01 6.72 0.38
CA ARG A 496 -29.56 6.05 -0.80
C ARG A 496 -31.02 6.44 -1.01
N ASP A 497 -31.84 6.30 0.04
CA ASP A 497 -33.28 6.56 -0.04
C ASP A 497 -33.54 8.05 -0.33
N GLY A 498 -32.77 8.95 0.30
CA GLY A 498 -32.83 10.38 0.01
C GLY A 498 -32.40 10.76 -1.41
N ILE A 499 -31.43 10.06 -2.01
CA ILE A 499 -31.02 10.27 -3.41
C ILE A 499 -32.13 9.81 -4.35
N MET A 500 -32.76 8.66 -4.06
CA MET A 500 -33.87 8.13 -4.87
C MET A 500 -35.12 9.02 -4.81
N ASP A 501 -35.44 9.55 -3.63
CA ASP A 501 -36.59 10.43 -3.42
C ASP A 501 -36.30 11.90 -3.76
N GLU A 502 -35.12 12.21 -4.30
CA GLU A 502 -34.61 13.56 -4.58
C GLU A 502 -34.53 14.51 -3.36
N ARG A 503 -34.79 14.01 -2.15
CA ARG A 503 -34.69 14.75 -0.87
C ARG A 503 -33.25 15.06 -0.48
N TYR A 504 -32.29 14.26 -0.92
CA TYR A 504 -30.88 14.50 -0.62
C TYR A 504 -30.35 15.69 -1.41
N MET A 505 -30.59 15.71 -2.72
CA MET A 505 -30.18 16.80 -3.60
C MET A 505 -30.98 16.74 -4.91
N PRO A 506 -31.57 17.87 -5.35
CA PRO A 506 -32.37 17.89 -6.57
C PRO A 506 -31.49 17.63 -7.81
N ASN A 507 -32.06 16.93 -8.80
CA ASN A 507 -31.40 16.59 -10.07
C ASN A 507 -30.10 15.78 -9.92
N LEU A 508 -29.86 15.11 -8.79
CA LEU A 508 -28.70 14.24 -8.62
C LEU A 508 -28.92 12.88 -9.28
N HIS A 509 -30.10 12.31 -9.11
CA HIS A 509 -30.49 11.08 -9.78
C HIS A 509 -30.95 11.38 -11.21
N LYS A 510 -30.42 10.63 -12.19
CA LYS A 510 -30.86 10.70 -13.59
C LYS A 510 -31.46 9.37 -13.98
N LYS A 511 -32.71 9.38 -14.45
CA LYS A 511 -33.42 8.16 -14.86
C LYS A 511 -32.61 7.38 -15.90
N GLY A 512 -32.27 6.13 -15.61
CA GLY A 512 -31.49 5.25 -16.48
C GLY A 512 -29.96 5.30 -16.28
N GLN A 513 -29.43 6.18 -15.42
CA GLN A 513 -28.01 6.18 -15.03
C GLN A 513 -27.86 6.07 -13.51
N PRO A 514 -27.04 5.12 -13.01
CA PRO A 514 -26.81 5.01 -11.57
C PRO A 514 -26.00 6.21 -11.06
N THR A 515 -26.46 6.83 -9.98
CA THR A 515 -25.69 7.82 -9.22
C THR A 515 -24.50 7.12 -8.56
N GLU A 516 -23.30 7.65 -8.79
CA GLU A 516 -22.07 7.07 -8.25
C GLU A 516 -21.63 7.82 -6.99
N VAL A 517 -21.63 7.10 -5.87
CA VAL A 517 -21.18 7.61 -4.57
C VAL A 517 -19.86 6.96 -4.22
N GLY A 518 -18.82 7.77 -4.10
CA GLY A 518 -17.49 7.29 -3.75
C GLY A 518 -17.22 7.37 -2.26
N VAL A 519 -16.90 6.25 -1.62
CA VAL A 519 -16.60 6.15 -0.19
C VAL A 519 -15.10 5.89 -0.01
N TYR A 520 -14.38 6.90 0.46
CA TYR A 520 -12.94 6.88 0.68
C TYR A 520 -12.67 6.80 2.17
N PHE A 521 -11.97 5.75 2.60
CA PHE A 521 -11.72 5.50 4.02
C PHE A 521 -10.22 5.40 4.31
N CYS A 522 -9.75 6.16 5.29
CA CYS A 522 -8.40 6.06 5.83
C CYS A 522 -8.45 5.80 7.34
N GLY A 523 -8.02 4.59 7.75
CA GLY A 523 -8.11 4.15 9.13
C GLY A 523 -7.97 2.64 9.37
N PRO A 524 -8.32 2.18 10.60
CA PRO A 524 -8.20 0.77 11.00
C PRO A 524 -8.93 -0.20 10.08
N SER A 525 -8.31 -1.35 9.83
CA SER A 525 -8.87 -2.40 8.97
C SER A 525 -10.20 -2.97 9.46
N ALA A 526 -10.46 -2.92 10.78
CA ALA A 526 -11.73 -3.38 11.34
C ALA A 526 -12.89 -2.48 10.86
N ALA A 527 -12.79 -1.17 11.07
CA ALA A 527 -13.76 -0.20 10.58
C ALA A 527 -13.92 -0.24 9.06
N ALA A 528 -12.83 -0.41 8.31
CA ALA A 528 -12.88 -0.54 6.86
C ALA A 528 -13.79 -1.69 6.39
N ARG A 529 -13.77 -2.84 7.10
CA ARG A 529 -14.64 -3.99 6.76
C ARG A 529 -16.11 -3.68 7.01
N ASP A 530 -16.41 -2.99 8.11
CA ASP A 530 -17.78 -2.64 8.49
C ASP A 530 -18.37 -1.61 7.51
N ILE A 531 -17.59 -0.58 7.16
CA ILE A 531 -17.99 0.44 6.16
C ILE A 531 -18.17 -0.21 4.78
N LYS A 532 -17.25 -1.08 4.35
CA LYS A 532 -17.37 -1.80 3.08
C LYS A 532 -18.63 -2.67 3.03
N LYS A 533 -18.97 -3.33 4.14
CA LYS A 533 -20.20 -4.10 4.27
C LYS A 533 -21.43 -3.21 4.18
N ALA A 534 -21.42 -2.05 4.84
CA ALA A 534 -22.49 -1.06 4.75
C ALA A 534 -22.68 -0.56 3.31
N CYS A 535 -21.60 -0.21 2.60
CA CYS A 535 -21.64 0.19 1.18
C CYS A 535 -22.28 -0.88 0.30
N THR A 536 -21.92 -2.15 0.52
CA THR A 536 -22.46 -3.28 -0.25
C THR A 536 -23.96 -3.47 -0.01
N VAL A 537 -24.42 -3.32 1.24
CA VAL A 537 -25.84 -3.45 1.62
C VAL A 537 -26.66 -2.27 1.11
N SER A 538 -26.09 -1.06 1.09
CA SER A 538 -26.78 0.15 0.64
C SER A 538 -26.71 0.37 -0.88
N THR A 539 -25.98 -0.46 -1.63
CA THR A 539 -25.94 -0.36 -3.10
C THR A 539 -27.21 -0.91 -3.74
N SER A 540 -27.79 -0.18 -4.69
CA SER A 540 -28.94 -0.58 -5.52
C SER A 540 -28.62 -0.45 -7.02
N LYS A 541 -29.63 -0.63 -7.89
CA LYS A 541 -29.47 -0.42 -9.34
C LYS A 541 -29.29 1.06 -9.69
N GLU A 542 -29.91 1.94 -8.91
CA GLU A 542 -30.01 3.38 -9.09
C GLU A 542 -28.89 4.14 -8.36
N VAL A 543 -28.39 3.61 -7.25
CA VAL A 543 -27.33 4.24 -6.45
C VAL A 543 -26.21 3.22 -6.19
N LYS A 544 -25.00 3.52 -6.65
CA LYS A 544 -23.84 2.65 -6.52
C LYS A 544 -22.83 3.23 -5.54
N PHE A 545 -22.62 2.56 -4.41
CA PHE A 545 -21.55 2.91 -3.48
C PHE A 545 -20.28 2.14 -3.84
N LYS A 546 -19.22 2.89 -4.17
CA LYS A 546 -17.89 2.34 -4.43
C LYS A 546 -17.00 2.62 -3.22
N PHE A 547 -16.37 1.58 -2.67
CA PHE A 547 -15.55 1.70 -1.46
C PHE A 547 -14.06 1.55 -1.78
N TRP A 548 -13.26 2.52 -1.34
CA TRP A 548 -11.80 2.50 -1.40
C TRP A 548 -11.20 2.68 0.00
N LYS A 549 -10.13 1.92 0.25
CA LYS A 549 -9.37 2.00 1.48
C LYS A 549 -7.98 2.54 1.19
N GLU A 550 -7.58 3.58 1.90
CA GLU A 550 -6.21 4.05 1.97
C GLU A 550 -5.36 3.11 2.84
N HIS A 551 -4.12 2.85 2.40
CA HIS A 551 -3.26 1.79 2.93
C HIS A 551 -2.04 2.29 3.73
N PHE A 552 -2.04 3.57 4.13
CA PHE A 552 -0.95 4.22 4.85
C PHE A 552 -0.91 3.89 6.33
#